data_AF-A0A1Y2ACQ0-F1
#
_entry.id   AF-A0A1Y2ACQ0-F1
#
_cell.length_a   1.000
_cell.length_b   1.000
_cell.length_c   1.000
_cell.angle_alpha   90.00
_cell.angle_beta   90.00
_cell.angle_gamma   90.00
#
_symmetry.space_group_name_H-M   'P 1'
#
loop_
_entity.id
_entity.type
_entity.pdbx_description
1 polymer ?
#
loop_
_entity_poly.entity_id
_entity_poly.type
_entity_poly.pdbx_seq_one_letter_code
_entity_poly.pdbx_strand_id
1 'polypeptide(L)'
;MTVVLKIMLIKRISEISGGTKRKVSIIISICSSPSYLILDEPSAGMDPFTRRYIWKLIKDLKNVRETASILTTHSTEEAEALCDRIAILIKSRLVRMDTPKSIKMKPNDQYILEIFINHLEEFKQQIVRKNNIFGLENEEVYALESSVSYQKYSVKMKTENIANVFATMII
;
A
#
# COMPACT_ATOMS: atom_id res chain seq x y z
N MET A 1 -27.56 5.01 4.11
CA MET A 1 -28.51 4.39 3.16
C MET A 1 -29.46 5.41 2.52
N THR A 2 -30.02 6.35 3.29
CA THR A 2 -31.06 7.31 2.84
C THR A 2 -30.63 8.26 1.70
N VAL A 3 -29.36 8.69 1.66
CA VAL A 3 -28.88 9.64 0.64
C VAL A 3 -28.72 8.98 -0.74
N VAL A 4 -28.37 7.69 -0.80
CA VAL A 4 -28.09 7.01 -2.10
C VAL A 4 -29.34 6.40 -2.72
N LEU A 5 -30.30 5.91 -1.92
CA LEU A 5 -31.63 5.55 -2.44
C LEU A 5 -32.29 6.76 -3.12
N LYS A 6 -32.09 7.96 -2.58
CA LYS A 6 -32.61 9.20 -3.16
C LYS A 6 -31.99 9.52 -4.54
N ILE A 7 -30.73 9.15 -4.77
CA ILE A 7 -30.08 9.29 -6.09
C ILE A 7 -30.67 8.31 -7.11
N MET A 8 -30.90 7.05 -6.71
CA MET A 8 -31.52 6.03 -7.57
C MET A 8 -32.96 6.39 -7.98
N LEU A 9 -33.68 7.14 -7.14
CA LEU A 9 -35.06 7.58 -7.41
C LEU A 9 -35.17 8.75 -8.40
N ILE A 10 -34.08 9.48 -8.69
CA ILE A 10 -34.16 10.79 -9.37
C ILE A 10 -33.35 10.84 -10.67
N LYS A 11 -32.31 10.00 -10.85
CA LYS A 11 -31.45 10.03 -12.04
C LYS A 11 -31.21 8.64 -12.62
N ARG A 12 -31.18 8.55 -13.96
CA ARG A 12 -30.82 7.31 -14.65
C ARG A 12 -29.34 6.98 -14.44
N ILE A 13 -28.97 5.70 -14.54
CA ILE A 13 -27.57 5.25 -14.42
C ILE A 13 -26.69 5.98 -15.45
N SER A 14 -27.18 6.27 -16.65
CA SER A 14 -26.47 7.04 -17.67
C SER A 14 -26.13 8.48 -17.25
N GLU A 15 -26.87 9.05 -16.31
CA GLU A 15 -26.82 10.47 -15.92
C GLU A 15 -25.97 10.72 -14.65
N ILE A 16 -25.38 9.66 -14.07
CA ILE A 16 -24.56 9.75 -12.84
C ILE A 16 -23.06 9.53 -13.13
N SER A 17 -22.21 10.15 -12.30
CA SER A 17 -20.75 10.03 -12.41
C SER A 17 -20.26 8.60 -12.16
N GLY A 18 -19.07 8.27 -12.68
CA GLY A 18 -18.46 6.94 -12.50
C GLY A 18 -18.35 6.54 -11.02
N GLY A 19 -17.88 7.45 -10.16
CA GLY A 19 -17.82 7.20 -8.71
C GLY A 19 -19.20 6.93 -8.10
N THR A 20 -20.26 7.57 -8.58
CA THR A 20 -21.63 7.32 -8.11
C THR A 20 -22.16 5.96 -8.61
N LYS A 21 -21.85 5.57 -9.85
CA LYS A 21 -22.16 4.23 -10.38
C LYS A 21 -21.50 3.14 -9.54
N ARG A 22 -20.24 3.37 -9.12
CA ARG A 22 -19.50 2.45 -8.23
C ARG A 22 -20.18 2.33 -6.87
N LYS A 23 -20.59 3.46 -6.25
CA LYS A 23 -21.37 3.46 -4.99
C LYS A 23 -22.65 2.64 -5.13
N VAL A 24 -23.39 2.85 -6.22
CA VAL A 24 -24.61 2.09 -6.53
C VAL A 24 -24.33 0.60 -6.69
N SER A 25 -23.29 0.22 -7.43
CA SER A 25 -22.89 -1.18 -7.63
C SER A 25 -22.60 -1.89 -6.31
N ILE A 26 -21.84 -1.25 -5.42
CA ILE A 26 -21.55 -1.80 -4.08
C ILE A 26 -22.83 -1.92 -3.26
N ILE A 27 -23.72 -0.93 -3.30
CA ILE A 27 -24.97 -1.00 -2.56
C ILE A 27 -25.82 -2.18 -3.04
N ILE A 28 -25.93 -2.38 -4.35
CA ILE A 28 -26.67 -3.51 -4.92
C ILE A 28 -26.07 -4.85 -4.46
N SER A 29 -24.74 -4.98 -4.43
CA SER A 29 -24.09 -6.22 -4.01
C SER A 29 -24.30 -6.55 -2.52
N ILE A 30 -24.47 -5.54 -1.67
CA ILE A 30 -24.66 -5.73 -0.22
C ILE A 30 -26.13 -5.77 0.21
N CYS A 31 -27.05 -5.23 -0.61
CA CYS A 31 -28.48 -5.15 -0.31
C CYS A 31 -29.11 -6.52 -0.01
N SER A 32 -28.64 -7.58 -0.67
CA SER A 32 -29.11 -8.95 -0.47
C SER A 32 -28.57 -9.62 0.80
N SER A 33 -27.71 -8.95 1.57
CA SER A 33 -27.05 -9.53 2.75
C SER A 33 -26.32 -10.84 2.43
N PRO A 34 -25.41 -10.85 1.44
CA PRO A 34 -24.83 -12.10 0.97
C PRO A 34 -23.90 -12.72 2.01
N SER A 35 -23.83 -14.06 2.04
CA SER A 35 -22.83 -14.79 2.83
C SER A 35 -21.42 -14.64 2.26
N TYR A 36 -21.30 -14.38 0.95
CA TYR A 36 -20.04 -14.20 0.24
C TYR A 36 -20.07 -12.93 -0.62
N LEU A 37 -19.03 -12.11 -0.55
CA LEU A 37 -18.93 -10.85 -1.28
C LEU A 37 -17.61 -10.76 -2.04
N ILE A 38 -17.68 -10.66 -3.36
CA ILE A 38 -16.50 -10.44 -4.23
C ILE A 38 -16.55 -9.02 -4.77
N LEU A 39 -15.48 -8.26 -4.55
CA LEU A 39 -15.39 -6.86 -4.94
C LEU A 39 -14.15 -6.61 -5.79
N ASP A 40 -14.34 -6.08 -7.00
CA ASP A 40 -13.23 -5.66 -7.84
C ASP A 40 -12.99 -4.15 -7.73
N GLU A 41 -11.87 -3.77 -7.10
CA GLU A 41 -11.43 -2.38 -6.95
C GLU A 41 -12.51 -1.45 -6.35
N PRO A 42 -13.16 -1.81 -5.22
CA PRO A 42 -14.43 -1.22 -4.81
C PRO A 42 -14.38 0.30 -4.62
N SER A 43 -13.28 0.85 -4.09
CA SER A 43 -13.17 2.30 -3.86
C SER A 43 -12.52 3.10 -5.01
N ALA A 44 -12.20 2.47 -6.14
CA ALA A 44 -11.53 3.15 -7.24
C ALA A 44 -12.36 4.33 -7.78
N GLY A 45 -11.71 5.48 -7.95
CA GLY A 45 -12.34 6.70 -8.46
C GLY A 45 -13.32 7.38 -7.50
N MET A 46 -13.32 7.00 -6.21
CA MET A 46 -14.07 7.69 -5.16
C MET A 46 -13.22 8.75 -4.47
N ASP A 47 -13.85 9.82 -4.01
CA ASP A 47 -13.19 10.80 -3.13
C ASP A 47 -12.82 10.15 -1.78
N PRO A 48 -11.80 10.68 -1.06
CA PRO A 48 -11.31 10.09 0.18
C PRO A 48 -12.40 9.87 1.24
N PHE A 49 -13.37 10.78 1.34
CA PHE A 49 -14.45 10.70 2.33
C PHE A 49 -15.42 9.56 1.99
N THR A 50 -15.89 9.49 0.74
CA THR A 50 -16.75 8.39 0.28
C THR A 50 -16.07 7.03 0.45
N ARG A 51 -14.77 6.93 0.13
CA ARG A 51 -14.00 5.70 0.27
C ARG A 51 -14.04 5.17 1.71
N ARG A 52 -13.78 6.03 2.70
CA ARG A 52 -13.84 5.65 4.13
C ARG A 52 -15.25 5.24 4.57
N TYR A 53 -16.29 5.87 4.02
CA TYR A 53 -17.68 5.46 4.28
C TYR A 53 -17.98 4.04 3.74
N ILE A 54 -17.55 3.74 2.51
CA ILE A 54 -17.69 2.41 1.92
C ILE A 54 -16.90 1.37 2.71
N TRP A 55 -15.69 1.70 3.15
CA TRP A 55 -14.89 0.77 3.97
C TRP A 55 -15.60 0.41 5.28
N LYS A 56 -16.22 1.40 5.93
CA LYS A 56 -17.03 1.15 7.12
C LYS A 56 -18.19 0.19 6.84
N LEU A 57 -18.92 0.41 5.74
CA LEU A 57 -20.00 -0.48 5.31
C LEU A 57 -19.53 -1.93 5.12
N ILE A 58 -18.40 -2.13 4.42
CA ILE A 58 -17.85 -3.47 4.18
C ILE A 58 -17.44 -4.15 5.49
N LYS A 59 -16.80 -3.39 6.41
CA LYS A 59 -16.45 -3.89 7.75
C LYS A 59 -17.67 -4.28 8.56
N ASP A 60 -18.70 -3.43 8.54
CA ASP A 60 -19.93 -3.68 9.29
C ASP A 60 -20.63 -4.94 8.78
N LEU A 61 -20.64 -5.19 7.46
CA LEU A 61 -21.17 -6.44 6.90
C LEU A 61 -20.41 -7.67 7.36
N LYS A 62 -19.08 -7.62 7.30
CA LYS A 62 -18.22 -8.71 7.79
C LYS A 62 -18.47 -9.00 9.27
N ASN A 63 -18.51 -7.97 10.11
CA ASN A 63 -18.59 -8.14 11.57
C ASN A 63 -20.01 -8.48 12.06
N VAL A 64 -21.05 -7.92 11.44
CA VAL A 64 -22.45 -8.07 11.90
C VAL A 64 -23.14 -9.25 11.23
N ARG A 65 -22.77 -9.58 9.99
CA ARG A 65 -23.49 -10.58 9.17
C ARG A 65 -22.63 -11.79 8.81
N GLU A 66 -21.43 -11.88 9.36
CA GLU A 66 -20.48 -12.97 9.11
C GLU A 66 -20.20 -13.19 7.61
N THR A 67 -20.30 -12.12 6.80
CA THR A 67 -20.05 -12.17 5.37
C THR A 67 -18.55 -12.38 5.12
N ALA A 68 -18.20 -13.45 4.43
CA ALA A 68 -16.85 -13.66 3.91
C ALA A 68 -16.64 -12.79 2.65
N SER A 69 -15.53 -12.06 2.57
CA SER A 69 -15.26 -11.18 1.44
C SER A 69 -13.90 -11.44 0.79
N ILE A 70 -13.86 -11.28 -0.54
CA ILE A 70 -12.65 -11.26 -1.36
C ILE A 70 -12.66 -9.93 -2.11
N LEU A 71 -11.57 -9.18 -2.02
CA LEU A 71 -11.44 -7.93 -2.77
C LEU A 71 -10.10 -7.86 -3.49
N THR A 72 -10.10 -7.25 -4.66
CA THR A 72 -8.89 -6.84 -5.38
C THR A 72 -8.72 -5.34 -5.22
N THR A 73 -7.49 -4.91 -4.99
CA THR A 73 -7.15 -3.49 -4.87
C THR A 73 -5.68 -3.27 -5.15
N HIS A 74 -5.36 -2.19 -5.85
CA HIS A 74 -4.02 -1.63 -5.93
C HIS A 74 -3.69 -0.72 -4.74
N SER A 75 -4.67 -0.40 -3.88
CA SER A 75 -4.48 0.43 -2.70
C SER A 75 -4.08 -0.42 -1.49
N THR A 76 -2.84 -0.26 -1.05
CA THR A 76 -2.33 -0.89 0.18
C THR A 76 -3.12 -0.46 1.42
N GLU A 77 -3.57 0.79 1.45
CA GLU A 77 -4.40 1.35 2.52
C GLU A 77 -5.79 0.67 2.59
N GLU A 78 -6.39 0.36 1.44
CA GLU A 78 -7.67 -0.37 1.37
C GLU A 78 -7.51 -1.81 1.83
N ALA A 79 -6.49 -2.50 1.32
CA ALA A 79 -6.20 -3.88 1.68
C ALA A 79 -5.92 -4.01 3.19
N GLU A 80 -5.14 -3.09 3.76
CA GLU A 80 -4.86 -3.06 5.19
C GLU A 80 -6.11 -2.74 6.01
N ALA A 81 -6.96 -1.83 5.54
CA ALA A 81 -8.16 -1.47 6.26
C ALA A 81 -9.15 -2.63 6.31
N LEU A 82 -9.37 -3.35 5.20
CA LEU A 82 -10.50 -4.28 5.03
C LEU A 82 -10.15 -5.76 5.21
N CYS A 83 -8.93 -6.18 4.89
CA CYS A 83 -8.59 -7.60 4.80
C CYS A 83 -7.90 -8.14 6.06
N ASP A 84 -8.24 -9.36 6.47
CA ASP A 84 -7.50 -10.09 7.51
C ASP A 84 -6.19 -10.67 6.97
N ARG A 85 -6.18 -11.00 5.68
CA ARG A 85 -5.04 -11.54 4.94
C ARG A 85 -4.96 -10.86 3.59
N ILE A 86 -3.74 -10.60 3.15
CA ILE A 86 -3.46 -9.99 1.86
C ILE A 86 -2.67 -10.98 1.03
N ALA A 87 -3.09 -11.16 -0.21
CA ALA A 87 -2.40 -11.95 -1.22
C ALA A 87 -1.78 -11.01 -2.25
N ILE A 88 -0.46 -11.09 -2.45
CA ILE A 88 0.28 -10.30 -3.43
C ILE A 88 0.43 -11.13 -4.70
N LEU A 89 -0.15 -10.65 -5.80
CA LEU A 89 -0.04 -11.25 -7.12
C LEU A 89 0.91 -10.42 -8.00
N ILE A 90 1.89 -11.09 -8.63
CA ILE A 90 2.82 -10.48 -9.59
C ILE A 90 2.88 -11.38 -10.82
N LYS A 91 2.67 -10.81 -12.02
CA LYS A 91 2.68 -11.57 -13.29
C LYS A 91 1.80 -12.83 -13.21
N SER A 92 0.59 -12.69 -12.66
CA SER A 92 -0.39 -13.75 -12.47
C SER A 92 0.05 -14.90 -11.54
N ARG A 93 1.09 -14.70 -10.72
CA ARG A 93 1.54 -15.67 -9.71
C ARG A 93 1.35 -15.11 -8.31
N LEU A 94 0.86 -15.95 -7.40
CA LEU A 94 0.80 -15.62 -5.98
C LEU A 94 2.22 -15.65 -5.41
N VAL A 95 2.75 -14.48 -5.06
CA VAL A 95 4.10 -14.33 -4.54
C VAL A 95 4.11 -14.45 -3.02
N ARG A 96 3.07 -13.94 -2.36
CA ARG A 96 3.00 -13.91 -0.90
C ARG A 96 1.57 -13.84 -0.41
N MET A 97 1.29 -14.47 0.72
CA MET A 97 0.01 -14.36 1.41
C MET A 97 0.20 -14.38 2.92
N ASP A 98 -0.15 -13.29 3.59
CA ASP A 98 0.05 -13.16 5.04
C ASP A 98 -0.88 -12.08 5.62
N THR A 99 -0.86 -11.86 6.94
CA THR A 99 -1.58 -10.74 7.57
C THR A 99 -0.99 -9.40 7.12
N PRO A 100 -1.78 -8.30 7.09
CA PRO A 100 -1.25 -6.97 6.76
C PRO A 100 -0.01 -6.60 7.59
N LYS A 101 -0.02 -6.94 8.88
CA LYS A 101 1.11 -6.73 9.80
C LYS A 101 2.35 -7.50 9.36
N SER A 102 2.23 -8.80 9.09
CA SER A 102 3.36 -9.63 8.66
C SER A 102 3.95 -9.19 7.31
N ILE A 103 3.11 -8.72 6.39
CA ILE A 103 3.56 -8.20 5.09
C ILE A 103 4.42 -6.95 5.28
N LYS A 104 4.02 -6.04 6.17
CA LYS A 104 4.82 -4.85 6.51
C LYS A 104 6.09 -5.17 7.30
N MET A 105 6.01 -6.10 8.25
CA MET A 105 7.09 -6.35 9.23
C MET A 105 8.16 -7.33 8.78
N LYS A 106 8.00 -8.04 7.65
CA LYS A 106 9.13 -8.75 7.02
C LYS A 106 9.64 -7.90 5.87
N PRO A 107 10.48 -6.87 6.13
CA PRO A 107 11.35 -6.39 5.08
C PRO A 107 12.16 -7.62 4.63
N ASN A 108 12.28 -7.84 3.32
CA ASN A 108 13.52 -8.47 2.86
C ASN A 108 14.65 -7.63 3.47
N ASP A 109 15.80 -8.20 3.82
CA ASP A 109 16.95 -7.43 4.32
C ASP A 109 17.46 -6.35 3.34
N GLN A 110 16.70 -6.05 2.28
CA GLN A 110 16.85 -5.00 1.32
C GLN A 110 16.18 -3.71 1.80
N TYR A 111 16.99 -2.68 1.93
CA TYR A 111 16.63 -1.33 2.31
C TYR A 111 16.88 -0.39 1.14
N ILE A 112 16.07 0.66 1.05
CA ILE A 112 16.25 1.75 0.10
C ILE A 112 16.61 2.99 0.91
N LEU A 113 17.79 3.55 0.66
CA LEU A 113 18.24 4.81 1.22
C LEU A 113 18.25 5.85 0.10
N GLU A 114 17.33 6.82 0.18
CA GLU A 114 17.27 7.98 -0.72
C GLU A 114 17.83 9.20 0.01
N ILE A 115 18.83 9.83 -0.59
CA ILE A 115 19.61 10.89 0.04
C ILE A 115 19.64 12.11 -0.88
N PHE A 116 19.23 13.25 -0.36
CA PHE A 116 19.25 14.54 -1.06
C PHE A 116 20.42 15.37 -0.55
N ILE A 117 21.50 15.46 -1.35
CA ILE A 117 22.74 16.15 -0.98
C ILE A 117 23.23 16.98 -2.16
N ASN A 118 23.77 18.17 -1.86
CA ASN A 118 24.34 19.09 -2.84
C ASN A 118 25.74 18.67 -3.34
N HIS A 119 26.46 17.86 -2.56
CA HIS A 119 27.82 17.36 -2.83
C HIS A 119 27.90 15.82 -2.79
N LEU A 120 27.49 15.18 -3.89
CA LEU A 120 27.28 13.73 -4.02
C LEU A 120 28.57 12.89 -3.92
N GLU A 121 29.72 13.43 -4.35
CA GLU A 121 30.99 12.69 -4.40
C GLU A 121 31.64 12.54 -3.02
N GLU A 122 31.55 13.55 -2.16
CA GLU A 122 32.10 13.52 -0.80
C GLU A 122 31.38 12.49 0.07
N PHE A 123 30.05 12.42 -0.05
CA PHE A 123 29.22 11.46 0.66
C PHE A 123 29.59 10.02 0.31
N LYS A 124 29.76 9.72 -0.99
CA LYS A 124 30.10 8.38 -1.45
C LYS A 124 31.48 7.92 -0.94
N GLN A 125 32.49 8.79 -0.97
CA GLN A 125 33.84 8.41 -0.57
C GLN A 125 34.01 8.34 0.95
N GLN A 126 33.52 9.33 1.69
CA GLN A 126 33.77 9.42 3.12
C GLN A 126 32.77 8.62 3.95
N ILE A 127 31.49 8.63 3.57
CA ILE A 127 30.44 8.07 4.43
C ILE A 127 30.10 6.63 4.00
N VAL A 128 29.92 6.38 2.72
CA VAL A 128 29.55 5.04 2.24
C VAL A 128 30.75 4.08 2.29
N ARG A 129 31.90 4.48 1.75
CA ARG A 129 33.09 3.62 1.68
C ARG A 129 33.91 3.63 2.96
N LYS A 130 34.38 4.80 3.40
CA LYS A 130 35.31 4.89 4.54
C LYS A 130 34.65 4.56 5.89
N ASN A 131 33.41 5.00 6.12
CA ASN A 131 32.69 4.71 7.36
C ASN A 131 31.82 3.45 7.29
N ASN A 132 31.80 2.75 6.15
CA ASN A 132 31.00 1.54 5.91
C ASN A 132 29.58 1.66 6.51
N ILE A 133 28.85 2.70 6.15
CA ILE A 133 27.56 3.05 6.76
C ILE A 133 26.54 1.91 6.73
N PHE A 134 26.66 1.00 5.76
CA PHE A 134 25.79 -0.16 5.59
C PHE A 134 26.28 -1.43 6.31
N GLY A 135 27.49 -1.40 6.89
CA GLY A 135 28.13 -2.53 7.56
C GLY A 135 28.29 -3.75 6.66
N LEU A 136 28.66 -3.53 5.40
CA LEU A 136 28.86 -4.58 4.40
C LEU A 136 30.28 -5.14 4.49
N GLU A 137 30.42 -6.46 4.42
CA GLU A 137 31.74 -7.13 4.38
C GLU A 137 32.39 -7.04 2.98
N ASN A 138 31.58 -6.80 1.93
CA ASN A 138 32.01 -6.65 0.53
C ASN A 138 31.45 -5.37 -0.10
N GLU A 139 32.27 -4.66 -0.90
CA GLU A 139 31.99 -3.29 -1.39
C GLU A 139 30.84 -3.16 -2.41
N GLU A 140 30.26 -4.25 -2.94
CA GLU A 140 29.39 -4.19 -4.14
C GLU A 140 27.94 -4.69 -3.97
N VAL A 141 27.43 -4.90 -2.75
CA VAL A 141 26.06 -5.46 -2.55
C VAL A 141 24.96 -4.38 -2.56
N TYR A 142 25.17 -3.28 -3.27
CA TYR A 142 24.16 -2.24 -3.42
C TYR A 142 24.00 -1.75 -4.86
N ALA A 143 22.75 -1.57 -5.28
CA ALA A 143 22.43 -0.91 -6.54
C ALA A 143 22.31 0.60 -6.30
N LEU A 144 22.94 1.41 -7.15
CA LEU A 144 22.95 2.86 -7.06
C LEU A 144 22.25 3.47 -8.28
N GLU A 145 21.24 4.30 -8.02
CA GLU A 145 20.66 5.21 -9.00
C GLU A 145 21.00 6.65 -8.58
N SER A 146 21.61 7.41 -9.48
CA SER A 146 22.00 8.81 -9.22
C SER A 146 21.23 9.75 -10.14
N SER A 147 20.72 10.85 -9.57
CA SER A 147 20.19 12.00 -10.29
C SER A 147 20.87 13.28 -9.81
N VAL A 148 20.57 14.41 -10.46
CA VAL A 148 21.23 15.71 -10.19
C VAL A 148 21.08 16.15 -8.72
N SER A 149 19.98 15.79 -8.06
CA SER A 149 19.64 16.25 -6.70
C SER A 149 19.56 15.13 -5.66
N TYR A 150 19.75 13.87 -6.05
CA TYR A 150 19.66 12.75 -5.11
C TYR A 150 20.46 11.52 -5.54
N GLN A 151 20.80 10.70 -4.55
CA GLN A 151 21.29 9.34 -4.73
C GLN A 151 20.37 8.35 -4.04
N LYS A 152 20.09 7.25 -4.72
CA LYS A 152 19.26 6.15 -4.24
C LYS A 152 20.09 4.87 -4.16
N TYR A 153 20.31 4.41 -2.94
CA TYR A 153 21.02 3.17 -2.65
C TYR A 153 20.00 2.08 -2.30
N SER A 154 19.96 1.01 -3.08
CA SER A 154 19.23 -0.21 -2.74
C SER A 154 20.22 -1.24 -2.19
N VAL A 155 20.21 -1.43 -0.87
CA VAL A 155 21.25 -2.17 -0.14
C VAL A 155 20.64 -3.36 0.59
N LYS A 156 21.28 -4.53 0.54
CA LYS A 156 20.94 -5.61 1.46
C LYS A 156 21.81 -5.53 2.73
N MET A 157 21.25 -5.13 3.86
CA MET A 157 21.98 -4.96 5.13
C MET A 157 21.24 -5.57 6.32
N LYS A 158 21.97 -5.88 7.40
CA LYS A 158 21.35 -6.35 8.64
C LYS A 158 20.60 -5.21 9.33
N THR A 159 19.50 -5.51 10.02
CA THR A 159 18.70 -4.54 10.78
C THR A 159 19.50 -3.73 11.79
N GLU A 160 20.55 -4.30 12.38
CA GLU A 160 21.44 -3.62 13.32
C GLU A 160 22.20 -2.43 12.71
N ASN A 161 22.49 -2.48 11.40
CA ASN A 161 23.20 -1.42 10.68
C ASN A 161 22.32 -0.20 10.39
N ILE A 162 20.99 -0.33 10.51
CA ILE A 162 20.06 0.81 10.34
C ILE A 162 20.38 1.93 11.32
N ALA A 163 20.73 1.58 12.57
CA ALA A 163 21.09 2.56 13.59
C ALA A 163 22.34 3.37 13.19
N ASN A 164 23.32 2.73 12.55
CA ASN A 164 24.53 3.39 12.05
C ASN A 164 24.21 4.37 10.93
N VAL A 165 23.28 4.03 10.04
CA VAL A 165 22.81 4.93 8.98
C VAL A 165 22.23 6.21 9.59
N PHE A 166 21.31 6.09 10.55
CA PHE A 166 20.70 7.25 11.20
C PHE A 166 21.70 8.04 12.06
N ALA A 167 22.60 7.38 12.79
CA ALA A 167 23.61 8.05 13.61
C ALA A 167 24.57 8.91 12.78
N THR A 168 24.91 8.44 11.57
CA THR A 168 25.83 9.16 10.67
C THR A 168 25.15 10.33 9.95
N MET A 169 23.82 10.34 9.84
CA MET A 169 23.04 11.39 9.16
C MET A 169 22.56 12.53 10.08
N ILE A 170 22.74 12.39 11.40
CA ILE A 170 22.32 13.40 12.40
C ILE A 170 23.45 14.41 12.71
N ILE A 171 24.63 14.25 12.11
CA ILE A 171 25.79 15.14 12.23
C ILE A 171 25.91 15.99 10.97
#